data_AF-A0A6I6IWD4-F1
#
_entry.id   AF-A0A6I6IWD4-F1
#
_cell.length_a   1.000
_cell.length_b   1.000
_cell.length_c   1.000
_cell.angle_alpha   90.00
_cell.angle_beta   90.00
_cell.angle_gamma   90.00
#
_symmetry.space_group_name_H-M   'P 1'
#
loop_
_entity.id
_entity.type
_entity.pdbx_description
1 polymer ?
#
loop_
_entity_poly.entity_id
_entity_poly.type
_entity_poly.pdbx_seq_one_letter_code
_entity_poly.pdbx_strand_id
1 'polypeptide(L)'
;MFWLNQITTLLGAAHRIERVEGHSVWNVDDYGPEVARHLCIGMPRADFERHVAENGWPEFVARQTLEAMIARLGLSVDRISSSVTPLVADVAVDCRALKTRVAVGSLIGTVDTTTVTTSEGPSFEFRMEGRIHRNGETDSNTWRIVGEPDLHLRNDNVPTRFITCSTMVNRIVDVIQAPPGLISLDKLNAPSFRHTIAV
;
A
#
# COMPACT_ATOMS: atom_id res chain seq x y z
N MET A 1 -3.15 1.18 8.78
CA MET A 1 -3.39 2.44 9.54
C MET A 1 -3.18 3.67 8.68
N PHE A 2 -1.96 3.88 8.19
CA PHE A 2 -1.59 5.05 7.40
C PHE A 2 -2.41 5.23 6.13
N TRP A 3 -2.76 4.15 5.43
CA TRP A 3 -3.39 4.26 4.12
C TRP A 3 -4.92 4.37 4.12
N LEU A 4 -5.57 4.07 5.26
CA LEU A 4 -7.04 4.07 5.36
C LEU A 4 -7.51 5.06 6.42
N ASN A 5 -7.24 4.78 7.69
CA ASN A 5 -7.78 5.59 8.79
C ASN A 5 -7.21 7.00 8.79
N GLN A 6 -5.89 7.15 8.64
CA GLN A 6 -5.28 8.48 8.64
C GLN A 6 -5.77 9.32 7.45
N ILE A 7 -5.91 8.71 6.27
CA ILE A 7 -6.36 9.41 5.06
C ILE A 7 -7.84 9.77 5.16
N THR A 8 -8.70 8.86 5.58
CA THR A 8 -10.13 9.17 5.77
C THR A 8 -10.36 10.21 6.87
N THR A 9 -9.54 10.24 7.92
CA THR A 9 -9.55 11.35 8.90
C THR A 9 -9.14 12.67 8.25
N LEU A 10 -8.09 12.69 7.43
CA LEU A 10 -7.65 13.88 6.71
C LEU A 10 -8.71 14.40 5.73
N LEU A 11 -9.36 13.50 4.98
CA LEU A 11 -10.44 13.83 4.05
C LEU A 11 -11.64 14.49 4.75
N GLY A 12 -11.88 14.18 6.03
CA GLY A 12 -12.91 14.85 6.83
C GLY A 12 -12.68 16.35 7.07
N ALA A 13 -11.48 16.87 6.76
CA ALA A 13 -11.17 18.30 6.81
C ALA A 13 -11.36 19.02 5.46
N ALA A 14 -11.75 18.31 4.40
CA ALA A 14 -11.97 18.90 3.08
C ALA A 14 -13.45 19.29 2.89
N HIS A 15 -13.69 20.46 2.29
CA HIS A 15 -15.00 20.89 1.79
C HIS A 15 -15.36 20.20 0.48
N ARG A 16 -14.39 20.07 -0.43
CA ARG A 16 -14.52 19.35 -1.72
C ARG A 16 -13.30 18.47 -1.95
N ILE A 17 -13.51 17.28 -2.51
CA ILE A 17 -12.44 16.35 -2.92
C ILE A 17 -12.60 16.12 -4.42
N GLU A 18 -11.54 16.33 -5.18
CA GLU A 18 -11.48 16.04 -6.62
C GLU A 18 -10.61 14.81 -6.89
N ARG A 19 -9.46 14.73 -6.23
CA ARG A 19 -8.52 13.63 -6.41
C ARG A 19 -7.74 13.32 -5.13
N VAL A 20 -7.55 12.04 -4.85
CA VAL A 20 -6.73 11.54 -3.74
C VAL A 20 -5.58 10.72 -4.33
N GLU A 21 -4.34 11.14 -4.10
CA GLU A 21 -3.14 10.50 -4.63
C GLU A 21 -2.27 10.01 -3.48
N GLY A 22 -2.02 8.71 -3.42
CA GLY A 22 -1.11 8.10 -2.45
C GLY A 22 0.15 7.56 -3.14
N HIS A 23 1.29 7.65 -2.45
CA HIS A 23 2.50 6.92 -2.79
C HIS A 23 3.18 6.40 -1.53
N SER A 24 3.34 5.09 -1.44
CA SER A 24 4.01 4.41 -0.34
C SER A 24 5.22 3.64 -0.86
N VAL A 25 6.36 3.83 -0.20
CA VAL A 25 7.62 3.12 -0.49
C VAL A 25 7.97 2.26 0.72
N TRP A 26 8.31 0.99 0.50
CA TRP A 26 8.69 0.07 1.56
C TRP A 26 9.77 -0.94 1.12
N ASN A 27 10.59 -1.35 2.09
CA ASN A 27 11.69 -2.27 1.86
C ASN A 27 11.26 -3.74 1.82
N VAL A 28 11.49 -4.42 0.70
CA VAL A 28 11.18 -5.86 0.54
C VAL A 28 11.92 -6.75 1.53
N ASP A 29 13.15 -6.37 1.88
CA ASP A 29 14.01 -7.15 2.76
C ASP A 29 13.53 -7.22 4.21
N ASP A 30 12.44 -6.53 4.55
CA ASP A 30 11.83 -6.53 5.88
C ASP A 30 10.67 -7.52 6.03
N TYR A 31 10.21 -8.15 4.94
CA TYR A 31 9.00 -9.01 4.92
C TYR A 31 9.26 -10.48 4.55
N GLY A 32 10.49 -10.84 4.21
CA GLY A 32 10.91 -12.23 3.98
C GLY A 32 10.67 -12.75 2.56
N PRO A 33 10.96 -14.05 2.33
CA PRO A 33 11.10 -14.60 0.98
C PRO A 33 9.79 -14.65 0.18
N GLU A 34 8.64 -14.84 0.83
CA GLU A 34 7.35 -14.91 0.12
C GLU A 34 6.99 -13.58 -0.54
N VAL A 35 7.18 -12.46 0.17
CA VAL A 35 6.96 -11.13 -0.39
C VAL A 35 7.96 -10.83 -1.50
N ALA A 36 9.23 -11.20 -1.33
CA ALA A 36 10.23 -11.02 -2.37
C ALA A 36 9.91 -11.83 -3.64
N ARG A 37 9.40 -13.07 -3.51
CA ARG A 37 8.97 -13.87 -4.67
C ARG A 37 7.74 -13.30 -5.36
N HIS A 38 6.77 -12.79 -4.58
CA HIS A 38 5.57 -12.15 -5.12
C HIS A 38 5.92 -10.94 -6.00
N LEU A 39 6.96 -10.18 -5.65
CA LEU A 39 7.46 -9.06 -6.45
C LEU A 39 8.45 -9.47 -7.55
N CYS A 40 8.61 -10.77 -7.79
CA CYS A 40 9.50 -11.34 -8.80
C CYS A 40 10.96 -10.87 -8.66
N ILE A 41 11.44 -10.64 -7.44
CA ILE A 41 12.81 -10.17 -7.19
C ILE A 41 13.83 -11.13 -7.82
N GLY A 42 14.80 -10.57 -8.55
CA GLY A 42 15.83 -11.31 -9.26
C GLY A 42 15.45 -11.75 -10.68
N MET A 43 14.17 -11.71 -11.06
CA MET A 43 13.74 -12.04 -12.41
C MET A 43 14.28 -11.02 -13.43
N PRO A 44 14.78 -11.43 -14.61
CA PRO A 44 15.13 -10.50 -15.67
C PRO A 44 13.92 -9.69 -16.13
N ARG A 45 14.12 -8.41 -16.47
CA ARG A 45 13.02 -7.51 -16.90
C ARG A 45 12.16 -8.10 -18.03
N ALA A 46 12.78 -8.63 -19.07
CA ALA A 46 12.07 -9.17 -20.22
C ALA A 46 11.21 -10.40 -19.86
N ASP A 47 11.65 -11.19 -18.87
CA ASP A 47 10.90 -12.35 -18.39
C ASP A 47 9.72 -11.91 -17.54
N PHE A 48 9.89 -10.87 -16.72
CA PHE A 48 8.79 -10.25 -15.98
C PHE A 48 7.72 -9.66 -16.90
N GLU A 49 8.12 -8.86 -17.89
CA GLU A 49 7.19 -8.24 -18.84
C GLU A 49 6.40 -9.31 -19.62
N ARG A 50 7.06 -10.39 -20.04
CA ARG A 50 6.40 -11.54 -20.67
C ARG A 50 5.45 -12.24 -19.69
N HIS A 51 5.87 -12.48 -18.46
CA HIS A 51 5.05 -13.12 -17.44
C HIS A 51 3.77 -12.31 -17.16
N VAL A 52 3.88 -10.99 -16.98
CA VAL A 52 2.73 -10.10 -16.76
C VAL A 52 1.82 -10.03 -17.99
N ALA A 53 2.37 -10.02 -19.20
CA ALA A 53 1.57 -10.02 -20.42
C ALA A 53 0.77 -11.33 -20.60
N GLU A 54 1.37 -12.47 -20.22
CA GLU A 54 0.74 -13.79 -20.34
C GLU A 54 -0.26 -14.09 -19.23
N ASN A 55 0.03 -13.70 -17.99
CA ASN A 55 -0.70 -14.13 -16.80
C ASN A 55 -1.48 -13.00 -16.11
N GLY A 56 -1.25 -11.76 -16.53
CA GLY A 56 -1.68 -10.58 -15.78
C GLY A 56 -0.82 -10.32 -14.54
N TRP A 57 -1.11 -9.21 -13.86
CA TRP A 57 -0.53 -8.90 -12.56
C TRP A 57 -1.54 -9.26 -11.47
N PRO A 58 -1.15 -10.04 -10.43
CA PRO A 58 -2.05 -10.36 -9.33
C PRO A 58 -2.47 -9.10 -8.58
N GLU A 59 -3.68 -9.09 -8.03
CA GLU A 59 -4.13 -8.01 -7.16
C GLU A 59 -3.25 -7.90 -5.91
N PHE A 60 -2.83 -6.67 -5.60
CA PHE A 60 -2.05 -6.36 -4.41
C PHE A 60 -2.76 -5.35 -3.50
N VAL A 61 -2.08 -4.95 -2.43
CA VAL A 61 -2.64 -4.18 -1.30
C VAL A 61 -3.19 -2.80 -1.70
N ALA A 62 -2.73 -2.24 -2.82
CA ALA A 62 -3.16 -0.93 -3.30
C ALA A 62 -4.67 -0.89 -3.61
N ARG A 63 -5.18 -1.90 -4.33
CA ARG A 63 -6.60 -1.98 -4.70
C ARG A 63 -7.50 -2.12 -3.46
N GLN A 64 -7.22 -3.08 -2.59
CA GLN A 64 -8.05 -3.30 -1.39
C GLN A 64 -8.04 -2.08 -0.47
N THR A 65 -6.93 -1.34 -0.43
CA THR A 65 -6.85 -0.07 0.32
C THR A 65 -7.81 0.97 -0.24
N LEU A 66 -7.84 1.16 -1.57
CA LEU A 66 -8.73 2.13 -2.20
C LEU A 66 -10.20 1.71 -2.12
N GLU A 67 -10.52 0.44 -2.35
CA GLU A 67 -11.88 -0.08 -2.19
C GLU A 67 -12.40 0.13 -0.75
N ALA A 68 -11.57 -0.16 0.26
CA ALA A 68 -11.93 0.09 1.66
C ALA A 68 -12.08 1.59 1.98
N MET A 69 -11.25 2.45 1.39
CA MET A 69 -11.34 3.90 1.57
C MET A 69 -12.63 4.45 0.98
N ILE A 70 -12.95 4.07 -0.26
CA ILE A 70 -14.17 4.48 -0.97
C ILE A 70 -15.42 4.01 -0.22
N ALA A 71 -15.44 2.75 0.21
CA ALA A 71 -16.51 2.20 1.03
C ALA A 71 -16.69 2.99 2.34
N ARG A 72 -15.60 3.33 3.03
CA ARG A 72 -15.62 4.12 4.27
C ARG A 72 -16.14 5.55 4.08
N LEU A 73 -15.95 6.12 2.89
CA LEU A 73 -16.45 7.45 2.53
C LEU A 73 -17.92 7.42 2.05
N GLY A 74 -18.52 6.23 1.90
CA GLY A 74 -19.87 6.08 1.38
C GLY A 74 -19.99 6.40 -0.11
N LEU A 75 -18.89 6.27 -0.86
CA LEU A 75 -18.83 6.49 -2.30
C LEU A 75 -19.01 5.16 -3.06
N SER A 76 -19.35 5.25 -4.35
CA SER A 76 -19.60 4.10 -5.22
C SER A 76 -18.51 3.95 -6.27
N VAL A 77 -17.86 2.80 -6.32
CA VAL A 77 -16.87 2.50 -7.37
C VAL A 77 -17.56 2.50 -8.74
N ASP A 78 -17.01 3.27 -9.68
CA ASP A 78 -17.42 3.27 -11.09
C ASP A 78 -16.45 2.42 -11.93
N ARG A 79 -15.15 2.71 -11.87
CA ARG A 79 -14.14 1.98 -12.62
C ARG A 79 -12.85 1.81 -11.82
N ILE A 80 -12.25 0.63 -11.96
CA ILE A 80 -10.92 0.32 -11.40
C ILE A 80 -9.97 0.01 -12.56
N SER A 81 -8.76 0.55 -12.50
CA SER A 81 -7.65 0.17 -13.39
C SER A 81 -6.38 -0.02 -12.57
N SER A 82 -5.66 -1.11 -12.83
CA SER A 82 -4.39 -1.41 -12.17
C SER A 82 -3.28 -1.67 -13.19
N SER A 83 -2.06 -1.30 -12.83
CA SER A 83 -0.86 -1.56 -13.62
C SER A 83 0.32 -1.83 -12.70
N VAL A 84 1.34 -2.50 -13.23
CA VAL A 84 2.60 -2.77 -12.52
C VAL A 84 3.78 -2.27 -13.34
N THR A 85 4.68 -1.52 -12.71
CA THR A 85 5.94 -1.08 -13.31
C THR A 85 7.11 -1.81 -12.63
N PRO A 86 7.98 -2.53 -13.38
CA PRO A 86 9.15 -3.16 -12.79
C PRO A 86 10.21 -2.13 -12.42
N LEU A 87 10.89 -2.36 -11.29
CA LEU A 87 12.08 -1.62 -10.89
C LEU A 87 13.30 -2.53 -11.03
N VAL A 88 14.31 -2.08 -11.75
CA VAL A 88 15.48 -2.90 -12.11
C VAL A 88 16.76 -2.41 -11.47
N ALA A 89 17.63 -3.36 -11.14
CA ALA A 89 18.96 -3.09 -10.62
C ALA A 89 19.84 -2.44 -11.71
N ASP A 90 20.36 -1.26 -11.43
CA ASP A 90 21.44 -0.62 -12.19
C ASP A 90 22.84 -1.10 -11.74
N VAL A 91 22.93 -1.58 -10.51
CA VAL A 91 24.09 -2.26 -9.92
C VAL A 91 23.64 -3.59 -9.33
N ALA A 92 24.57 -4.53 -9.11
CA ALA A 92 24.22 -5.77 -8.42
C ALA A 92 23.86 -5.48 -6.95
N VAL A 93 22.70 -5.96 -6.49
CA VAL A 93 22.14 -5.67 -5.16
C VAL A 93 22.00 -6.96 -4.35
N ASP A 94 22.40 -6.96 -3.09
CA ASP A 94 22.14 -8.09 -2.19
C ASP A 94 20.68 -8.07 -1.73
N CYS A 95 19.98 -9.20 -1.85
CA CYS A 95 18.63 -9.40 -1.33
C CYS A 95 18.69 -10.29 -0.10
N ARG A 96 18.50 -9.69 1.07
CA ARG A 96 18.51 -10.41 2.35
C ARG A 96 17.33 -11.37 2.48
N ALA A 97 16.16 -10.99 1.98
CA ALA A 97 14.95 -11.82 2.04
C ALA A 97 15.11 -13.17 1.33
N LEU A 98 15.79 -13.18 0.18
CA LEU A 98 16.05 -14.38 -0.62
C LEU A 98 17.45 -14.98 -0.40
N LYS A 99 18.30 -14.33 0.39
CA LYS A 99 19.71 -14.73 0.63
C LYS A 99 20.47 -14.92 -0.68
N THR A 100 20.26 -14.01 -1.63
CA THR A 100 20.85 -14.06 -2.96
C THR A 100 21.34 -12.67 -3.40
N ARG A 101 22.12 -12.62 -4.47
CA ARG A 101 22.55 -11.38 -5.10
C ARG A 101 21.81 -11.19 -6.42
N VAL A 102 21.07 -10.10 -6.55
CA VAL A 102 20.34 -9.69 -7.74
C VAL A 102 21.32 -9.10 -8.75
N ALA A 103 21.29 -9.60 -9.99
CA ALA A 103 22.14 -9.12 -11.07
C ALA A 103 21.64 -7.78 -11.65
N VAL A 104 22.52 -7.07 -12.34
CA VAL A 104 22.16 -5.87 -13.12
C VAL A 104 21.12 -6.23 -14.18
N GLY A 105 20.09 -5.41 -14.34
CA GLY A 105 18.99 -5.64 -15.28
C GLY A 105 17.89 -6.58 -14.76
N SER A 106 18.07 -7.20 -13.59
CA SER A 106 17.03 -7.96 -12.91
C SER A 106 16.17 -7.08 -12.00
N LEU A 107 14.97 -7.56 -11.68
CA LEU A 107 14.03 -6.89 -10.80
C LEU A 107 14.59 -6.76 -9.37
N ILE A 108 14.50 -5.55 -8.83
CA ILE A 108 14.71 -5.22 -7.42
C ILE A 108 13.41 -4.80 -6.72
N GLY A 109 12.29 -4.74 -7.45
CA GLY A 109 10.99 -4.38 -6.92
C GLY A 109 9.98 -4.08 -8.01
N THR A 110 8.81 -3.62 -7.59
CA THR A 110 7.75 -3.16 -8.49
C THR A 110 7.03 -1.93 -7.90
N VAL A 111 6.36 -1.18 -8.78
CA VAL A 111 5.37 -0.17 -8.40
C VAL A 111 4.01 -0.66 -8.88
N ASP A 112 3.16 -1.08 -7.96
CA ASP A 112 1.74 -1.37 -8.22
C ASP A 112 0.96 -0.05 -8.17
N THR A 113 0.33 0.32 -9.28
CA THR A 113 -0.50 1.50 -9.36
C THR A 113 -1.94 1.09 -9.56
N THR A 114 -2.81 1.48 -8.64
CA THR A 114 -4.25 1.32 -8.80
C THR A 114 -4.92 2.69 -8.83
N THR A 115 -5.80 2.89 -9.82
CA THR A 115 -6.66 4.06 -9.96
C THR A 115 -8.12 3.64 -9.90
N VAL A 116 -8.92 4.38 -9.15
CA VAL A 116 -10.36 4.17 -9.01
C VAL A 116 -11.09 5.49 -9.27
N THR A 117 -12.09 5.47 -10.14
CA THR A 117 -13.07 6.56 -10.28
C THR A 117 -14.35 6.20 -9.54
N THR A 118 -15.01 7.18 -8.93
CA THR A 118 -16.30 6.98 -8.28
C THR A 118 -17.44 7.66 -9.03
N SER A 119 -18.66 7.13 -8.87
CA SER A 119 -19.85 7.67 -9.55
C SER A 119 -20.18 9.11 -9.10
N GLU A 120 -19.74 9.50 -7.91
CA GLU A 120 -19.95 10.83 -7.34
C GLU A 120 -18.94 11.88 -7.82
N GLY A 121 -17.88 11.47 -8.54
CA GLY A 121 -16.91 12.37 -9.16
C GLY A 121 -15.45 12.23 -8.70
N PRO A 122 -15.14 12.06 -7.40
CA PRO A 122 -13.75 11.94 -6.95
C PRO A 122 -13.00 10.77 -7.59
N SER A 123 -11.70 10.97 -7.80
CA SER A 123 -10.78 9.92 -8.26
C SER A 123 -9.72 9.61 -7.21
N PHE A 124 -9.28 8.36 -7.18
CA PHE A 124 -8.31 7.85 -6.21
C PHE A 124 -7.19 7.15 -6.96
N GLU A 125 -5.94 7.49 -6.69
CA GLU A 125 -4.75 6.78 -7.18
C GLU A 125 -3.90 6.38 -5.99
N PHE A 126 -3.44 5.14 -5.97
CA PHE A 126 -2.45 4.70 -5.00
C PHE A 126 -1.34 3.92 -5.68
N ARG A 127 -0.12 4.41 -5.50
CA ARG A 127 1.12 3.80 -5.97
C ARG A 127 1.83 3.14 -4.79
N MET A 128 2.01 1.83 -4.87
CA MET A 128 2.70 1.05 -3.86
C MET A 128 4.01 0.52 -4.43
N GLU A 129 5.10 1.08 -3.95
CA GLU A 129 6.46 0.77 -4.37
C GLU A 129 7.12 -0.15 -3.33
N GLY A 130 7.19 -1.44 -3.67
CA GLY A 130 7.94 -2.43 -2.90
C GLY A 130 9.25 -2.71 -3.61
N ARG A 131 10.38 -2.36 -3.01
CA ARG A 131 11.72 -2.66 -3.58
C ARG A 131 12.78 -2.93 -2.53
N ILE A 132 13.89 -3.50 -2.96
CA ILE A 132 15.11 -3.55 -2.16
C ILE A 132 15.63 -2.12 -2.03
N HIS A 133 15.80 -1.65 -0.80
CA HIS A 133 16.36 -0.33 -0.53
C HIS A 133 17.85 -0.28 -0.82
N ARG A 134 18.29 0.86 -1.34
CA ARG A 134 19.69 1.27 -1.39
C ARG A 134 20.10 1.81 -0.02
N ASN A 135 21.41 1.94 0.17
CA ASN A 135 21.95 2.46 1.42
C ASN A 135 21.41 3.88 1.71
N GLY A 136 20.89 4.08 2.92
CA GLY A 136 20.31 5.35 3.36
C GLY A 136 18.86 5.60 2.97
N GLU A 137 18.24 4.71 2.18
CA GLU A 137 16.82 4.84 1.84
C GLU A 137 15.92 4.29 2.94
N THR A 138 14.79 4.96 3.15
CA THR A 138 13.83 4.65 4.20
C THR A 138 12.42 4.62 3.64
N ASP A 139 11.57 3.84 4.28
CA ASP A 139 10.14 3.79 3.95
C ASP A 139 9.52 5.18 4.06
N SER A 140 8.56 5.45 3.19
CA SER A 140 7.80 6.69 3.20
C SER A 140 6.35 6.45 2.81
N ASN A 141 5.48 7.32 3.32
CA ASN A 141 4.07 7.34 2.96
C ASN A 141 3.66 8.79 2.70
N THR A 142 3.22 9.07 1.47
CA THR A 142 2.83 10.41 1.05
C THR A 142 1.44 10.38 0.44
N TRP A 143 0.63 11.37 0.79
CA TRP A 143 -0.70 11.55 0.25
C TRP A 143 -0.93 13.02 -0.11
N ARG A 144 -1.55 13.24 -1.26
CA ARG A 144 -2.01 14.54 -1.73
C ARG A 144 -3.50 14.46 -2.03
N ILE A 145 -4.25 15.40 -1.53
CA ILE A 145 -5.67 15.57 -1.79
C ILE A 145 -5.80 16.87 -2.56
N VAL A 146 -6.30 16.77 -3.79
CA VAL A 146 -6.66 17.93 -4.61
C VAL A 146 -8.13 18.23 -4.37
N GLY A 147 -8.44 19.48 -4.03
CA GLY A 147 -9.81 19.87 -3.72
C GLY A 147 -9.87 21.25 -3.04
N GLU A 148 -10.74 21.37 -2.04
CA GLU A 148 -10.95 22.62 -1.32
C GLU A 148 -10.95 22.37 0.19
N PRO A 149 -9.89 22.73 0.93
CA PRO A 149 -8.56 23.09 0.42
C PRO A 149 -7.82 21.87 -0.15
N ASP A 150 -6.70 22.12 -0.84
CA ASP A 150 -5.68 21.10 -1.07
C ASP A 150 -5.09 20.66 0.28
N LEU A 151 -4.92 19.35 0.46
CA LEU A 151 -4.33 18.77 1.67
C LEU A 151 -3.15 17.87 1.33
N HIS A 152 -2.17 17.84 2.24
CA HIS A 152 -0.95 17.05 2.08
C HIS A 152 -0.60 16.34 3.38
N LEU A 153 -0.13 15.10 3.25
CA LEU A 153 0.38 14.31 4.35
C LEU A 153 1.66 13.60 3.93
N ARG A 154 2.67 13.68 4.79
CA ARG A 154 3.94 12.98 4.61
C ARG A 154 4.36 12.35 5.93
N ASN A 155 4.62 11.05 5.88
CA ASN A 155 5.31 10.34 6.95
C ASN A 155 6.65 9.87 6.38
N ASP A 156 7.73 10.40 6.94
CA ASP A 156 9.10 9.98 6.64
C ASP A 156 9.54 8.88 7.60
N ASN A 157 10.50 8.06 7.17
CA ASN A 157 11.10 7.00 7.98
C ASN A 157 10.06 6.08 8.64
N VAL A 158 9.02 5.70 7.89
CA VAL A 158 7.90 4.94 8.45
C VAL A 158 8.38 3.54 8.85
N PRO A 159 8.26 3.11 10.12
CA PRO A 159 8.68 1.76 10.50
C PRO A 159 7.60 0.74 10.10
N THR A 160 7.39 0.55 8.79
CA THR A 160 6.24 -0.17 8.21
C THR A 160 6.15 -1.61 8.73
N ARG A 161 7.30 -2.29 8.89
CA ARG A 161 7.38 -3.63 9.50
C ARG A 161 6.78 -3.66 10.91
N PHE A 162 7.17 -2.72 11.78
CA PHE A 162 6.70 -2.68 13.16
C PHE A 162 5.23 -2.25 13.24
N ILE A 163 4.82 -1.31 12.40
CA ILE A 163 3.46 -0.77 12.42
C ILE A 163 2.45 -1.78 11.87
N THR A 164 2.84 -2.62 10.91
CA THR A 164 2.04 -3.78 10.49
C THR A 164 1.70 -4.66 11.69
N CYS A 165 2.69 -5.00 12.52
CA CYS A 165 2.46 -5.81 13.72
C CYS A 165 1.69 -5.08 14.81
N SER A 166 2.08 -3.84 15.16
CA SER A 166 1.47 -3.12 16.28
C SER A 166 0.01 -2.75 16.01
N THR A 167 -0.33 -2.44 14.76
CA THR A 167 -1.72 -2.16 14.39
C THR A 167 -2.57 -3.41 14.48
N MET A 168 -2.08 -4.57 14.03
CA MET A 168 -2.77 -5.84 14.22
C MET A 168 -3.05 -6.13 15.71
N VAL A 169 -2.06 -5.94 16.59
CA VAL A 169 -2.25 -6.11 18.05
C VAL A 169 -3.28 -5.14 18.60
N ASN A 170 -3.20 -3.85 18.22
CA ASN A 170 -4.17 -2.86 18.66
C ASN A 170 -5.59 -3.20 18.21
N ARG A 171 -5.79 -3.95 17.11
CA ARG A 171 -7.12 -4.33 16.62
C ARG A 171 -7.75 -5.53 17.34
N ILE A 172 -7.04 -6.25 18.21
CA ILE A 172 -7.56 -7.48 18.84
C ILE A 172 -8.90 -7.23 19.55
N VAL A 173 -8.98 -6.19 20.38
CA VAL A 173 -10.22 -5.83 21.09
C VAL A 173 -11.34 -5.47 20.12
N ASP A 174 -11.01 -4.73 19.05
CA ASP A 174 -12.00 -4.32 18.04
C ASP A 174 -12.58 -5.53 17.31
N VAL A 175 -11.76 -6.56 17.04
CA VAL A 175 -12.19 -7.80 16.36
C VAL A 175 -13.05 -8.66 17.30
N ILE A 176 -12.67 -8.80 18.57
CA ILE A 176 -13.45 -9.60 19.54
C ILE A 176 -14.84 -9.01 19.78
N GLN A 177 -14.95 -7.68 19.79
CA GLN A 177 -16.21 -6.97 19.98
C GLN A 177 -17.05 -6.83 18.70
N ALA A 178 -16.51 -7.21 17.54
CA ALA A 178 -17.23 -7.12 16.28
C ALA A 178 -18.33 -8.19 16.18
N PRO A 179 -19.41 -7.92 15.42
CA PRO A 179 -20.40 -8.95 15.09
C PRO A 179 -19.77 -10.15 14.36
N PRO A 180 -20.36 -11.35 14.44
CA PRO A 180 -19.90 -12.51 13.68
C PRO A 180 -19.91 -12.27 12.17
N GLY A 181 -18.90 -12.81 11.47
CA GLY A 181 -18.78 -12.76 10.02
C GLY A 181 -17.48 -12.12 9.54
N LEU A 182 -17.35 -11.93 8.23
CA LEU A 182 -16.22 -11.23 7.63
C LEU A 182 -16.43 -9.71 7.78
N ILE A 183 -15.73 -9.12 8.76
CA ILE A 183 -15.78 -7.68 9.02
C ILE A 183 -14.49 -7.01 8.54
N SER A 184 -14.63 -6.17 7.53
CA SER A 184 -13.54 -5.39 6.95
C SER A 184 -13.26 -4.10 7.74
N LEU A 185 -12.07 -3.52 7.54
CA LEU A 185 -11.59 -2.37 8.34
C LEU A 185 -12.40 -1.09 8.15
N ASP A 186 -13.08 -0.93 7.01
CA ASP A 186 -14.01 0.18 6.73
C ASP A 186 -15.23 0.17 7.67
N LYS A 187 -15.67 -1.01 8.12
CA LYS A 187 -16.83 -1.19 9.01
C LYS A 187 -16.51 -1.07 10.49
N LEU A 188 -15.23 -1.03 10.83
CA LEU A 188 -14.77 -0.91 12.20
C LEU A 188 -14.39 0.53 12.51
N ASN A 189 -14.56 0.92 13.78
CA ASN A 189 -14.09 2.20 14.29
C ASN A 189 -12.59 2.39 14.00
N ALA A 190 -12.17 3.67 13.91
CA ALA A 190 -10.76 3.98 13.83
C ALA A 190 -10.03 3.35 15.03
N PRO A 191 -8.87 2.71 14.83
CA PRO A 191 -8.18 2.07 15.93
C PRO A 191 -7.57 3.09 16.87
N SER A 192 -7.52 2.71 18.13
CA SER A 192 -6.97 3.51 19.21
C SER A 192 -5.63 2.94 19.67
N PHE A 193 -4.78 3.82 20.20
CA PHE A 193 -3.62 3.39 20.97
C PHE A 193 -4.08 2.75 22.29
N ARG A 194 -3.55 1.58 22.59
CA ARG A 194 -3.88 0.80 23.79
C ARG A 194 -2.60 0.52 24.56
N HIS A 195 -2.45 1.18 25.71
CA HIS A 195 -1.31 0.96 26.61
C HIS A 195 -1.36 -0.43 27.28
N THR A 196 -2.56 -1.03 27.36
CA THR A 196 -2.82 -2.41 27.79
C THR A 196 -3.90 -3.02 26.90
N ILE A 197 -3.84 -4.34 26.68
CA ILE A 197 -4.89 -5.09 25.96
C ILE A 197 -5.75 -5.79 27.01
N ALA A 198 -6.89 -5.18 27.36
CA ALA A 198 -7.94 -5.79 28.14
C ALA A 198 -9.10 -6.13 27.19
N VAL A 199 -9.57 -7.37 27.26
CA VAL A 199 -10.66 -7.92 26.44
C VAL A 199 -11.93 -7.94 27.25
#